data_AF-A0A358NBV8-F1
#
_entry.id   AF-A0A358NBV8-F1
#
_cell.length_a   1.000
_cell.length_b   1.000
_cell.length_c   1.000
_cell.angle_alpha   90.00
_cell.angle_beta   90.00
_cell.angle_gamma   90.00
#
_symmetry.space_group_name_H-M   'P 1'
#
loop_
_entity.id
_entity.type
_entity.pdbx_description
1 polymer ?
#
loop_
_entity_poly.entity_id
_entity_poly.type
_entity_poly.pdbx_seq_one_letter_code
_entity_poly.pdbx_strand_id
1 'polypeptide(L)'
;MILKTVLTLSVALAFIHTDASAQEKKYLVNDYKQYCLKAGSKNTDKLKIASGPNVVALKRGQSPGKTWLVSLGKTDFRISIEDQSQAKLADVAAKLERLPPLYRRAFAIVSESGKDGVAIYRDLNGAAAHGSQNYLNIIPQASPAVYMHEAGHVMEQRARNQQTDILEQWTRALKADQVSVSRYGDGVAHEDLAEFAMLYAGCLDAGKLDQLKRDSPKRYELWEKILKLADAK
;
A
#
# COMPACT_ATOMS: atom_id res chain seq x y z
N MET A 1 17.92 69.71 -54.49
CA MET A 1 16.86 70.01 -53.51
C MET A 1 16.71 68.81 -52.59
N ILE A 2 17.16 68.97 -51.34
CA ILE A 2 16.83 68.23 -50.10
C ILE A 2 17.30 66.76 -49.95
N LEU A 3 18.38 66.62 -49.15
CA LEU A 3 18.76 65.46 -48.32
C LEU A 3 17.61 65.03 -47.40
N LYS A 4 17.38 63.72 -47.22
CA LYS A 4 16.86 63.19 -45.94
C LYS A 4 17.48 61.82 -45.60
N THR A 5 18.34 61.86 -44.59
CA THR A 5 18.88 60.77 -43.79
C THR A 5 17.74 60.05 -43.06
N VAL A 6 17.71 58.71 -43.09
CA VAL A 6 16.80 57.90 -42.27
C VAL A 6 17.62 57.23 -41.16
N LEU A 7 17.32 57.61 -39.92
CA LEU A 7 17.86 57.04 -38.69
C LEU A 7 16.92 55.91 -38.25
N THR A 8 17.36 54.66 -38.33
CA THR A 8 16.62 53.51 -37.78
C THR A 8 16.93 53.35 -36.30
N LEU A 9 15.89 53.48 -35.47
CA LEU A 9 15.92 53.27 -34.02
C LEU A 9 15.61 51.79 -33.73
N SER A 10 16.57 51.06 -33.15
CA SER A 10 16.38 49.68 -32.72
C SER A 10 15.84 49.66 -31.28
N VAL A 11 14.59 49.23 -31.08
CA VAL A 11 14.05 48.95 -29.75
C VAL A 11 14.40 47.52 -29.38
N ALA A 12 15.28 47.33 -28.41
CA ALA A 12 15.54 46.03 -27.81
C ALA A 12 14.40 45.66 -26.86
N LEU A 13 13.61 44.66 -27.23
CA LEU A 13 12.60 44.05 -26.38
C LEU A 13 13.30 43.07 -25.43
N ALA A 14 13.46 43.45 -24.16
CA ALA A 14 13.93 42.54 -23.13
C ALA A 14 12.82 41.52 -22.82
N PHE A 15 13.03 40.27 -23.23
CA PHE A 15 12.20 39.15 -22.78
C PHE A 15 12.50 38.89 -21.29
N ILE A 16 11.56 39.25 -20.43
CA ILE A 16 11.52 38.72 -19.06
C ILE A 16 11.10 37.25 -19.20
N HIS A 17 12.08 36.34 -19.16
CA HIS A 17 11.80 34.94 -18.85
C HIS A 17 11.38 34.88 -17.38
N THR A 18 10.08 34.72 -17.14
CA THR A 18 9.61 34.22 -15.86
C THR A 18 9.98 32.75 -15.80
N ASP A 19 11.05 32.41 -15.09
CA ASP A 19 11.27 31.05 -14.61
C ASP A 19 10.09 30.72 -13.70
N ALA A 20 9.11 29.99 -14.24
CA ALA A 20 8.15 29.27 -13.43
C ALA A 20 8.95 28.24 -12.64
N SER A 21 9.31 28.57 -11.39
CA SER A 21 9.93 27.58 -10.52
C SER A 21 8.95 26.41 -10.42
N ALA A 22 9.37 25.25 -10.88
CA ALA A 22 8.60 24.03 -10.70
C ALA A 22 8.46 23.84 -9.20
N GLN A 23 7.28 24.12 -8.65
CA GLN A 23 7.02 23.92 -7.23
C GLN A 23 7.33 22.46 -6.90
N GLU A 24 8.26 22.25 -5.98
CA GLU A 24 8.74 20.92 -5.64
C GLU A 24 7.55 20.05 -5.22
N LYS A 25 7.38 18.92 -5.90
CA LYS A 25 6.24 18.01 -5.68
C LYS A 25 6.28 17.51 -4.25
N LYS A 26 5.27 17.83 -3.43
CA LYS A 26 5.17 17.31 -2.05
C LYS A 26 4.87 15.81 -2.10
N TYR A 27 5.73 15.02 -1.45
CA TYR A 27 5.56 13.58 -1.25
C TYR A 27 5.20 13.28 0.20
N LEU A 28 3.99 12.80 0.45
CA LEU A 28 3.51 12.48 1.80
C LEU A 28 4.38 11.43 2.49
N VAL A 29 4.92 10.46 1.76
CA VAL A 29 5.80 9.43 2.34
C VAL A 29 6.99 10.04 3.08
N ASN A 30 7.51 11.20 2.66
CA ASN A 30 8.61 11.87 3.36
C ASN A 30 8.21 12.31 4.77
N ASP A 31 6.95 12.73 4.94
CA ASP A 31 6.41 13.20 6.22
C ASP A 31 5.96 12.06 7.14
N TYR A 32 5.62 10.89 6.58
CA TYR A 32 4.95 9.80 7.31
C TYR A 32 5.75 8.49 7.39
N LYS A 33 6.86 8.33 6.65
CA LYS A 33 7.63 7.07 6.58
C LYS A 33 8.05 6.55 7.97
N GLN A 34 8.43 7.42 8.91
CA GLN A 34 8.82 6.97 10.25
C GLN A 34 7.70 6.23 10.99
N TYR A 35 6.43 6.57 10.72
CA TYR A 35 5.30 5.90 11.34
C TYR A 35 5.08 4.53 10.72
N CYS A 36 5.22 4.40 9.41
CA CYS A 36 5.14 3.12 8.70
C CYS A 36 6.23 2.13 9.19
N LEU A 37 7.46 2.62 9.36
CA LEU A 37 8.58 1.81 9.86
C LEU A 37 8.39 1.34 11.31
N LYS A 38 7.65 2.10 12.13
CA LYS A 38 7.38 1.79 13.55
C LYS A 38 5.99 1.20 13.78
N ALA A 39 5.18 1.07 12.74
CA ALA A 39 3.80 0.65 12.85
C ALA A 39 3.69 -0.72 13.55
N GLY A 40 2.73 -0.79 14.47
CA GLY A 40 2.41 -1.94 15.32
C GLY A 40 3.53 -2.38 16.25
N SER A 41 4.53 -1.52 16.51
CA SER A 41 5.54 -1.76 17.53
C SER A 41 4.97 -1.88 18.95
N LYS A 42 3.77 -1.33 19.18
CA LYS A 42 3.02 -1.42 20.44
C LYS A 42 1.96 -2.53 20.43
N ASN A 43 1.85 -3.29 19.35
CA ASN A 43 0.85 -4.33 19.23
C ASN A 43 1.18 -5.50 20.15
N THR A 44 0.22 -5.90 20.97
CA THR A 44 0.40 -6.96 21.97
C THR A 44 -0.18 -8.30 21.53
N ASP A 45 -0.99 -8.31 20.47
CA ASP A 45 -1.55 -9.55 19.95
C ASP A 45 -0.45 -10.47 19.44
N LYS A 46 -0.56 -11.75 19.82
CA LYS A 46 0.34 -12.81 19.38
C LYS A 46 -0.36 -13.79 18.47
N LEU A 47 0.36 -14.24 17.46
CA LEU A 47 -0.12 -15.25 16.54
C LEU A 47 -0.25 -16.58 17.28
N LYS A 48 -1.41 -17.21 17.13
CA LYS A 48 -1.72 -18.51 17.72
C LYS A 48 -2.00 -19.51 16.61
N ILE A 49 -1.43 -20.70 16.73
CA ILE A 49 -1.70 -21.79 15.80
C ILE A 49 -2.98 -22.49 16.25
N ALA A 50 -3.98 -22.53 15.37
CA ALA A 50 -5.20 -23.30 15.59
C ALA A 50 -5.04 -24.73 15.09
N SER A 51 -4.40 -24.93 13.94
CA SER A 51 -4.06 -26.26 13.41
C SER A 51 -2.91 -26.23 12.40
N GLY A 52 -2.35 -27.40 12.10
CA GLY A 52 -1.21 -27.59 11.20
C GLY A 52 0.13 -27.74 11.95
N PRO A 53 1.27 -27.85 11.23
CA PRO A 53 1.38 -27.74 9.78
C PRO A 53 0.76 -28.94 9.04
N ASN A 54 0.09 -28.65 7.92
CA ASN A 54 -0.24 -29.66 6.92
C ASN A 54 0.66 -29.47 5.69
N VAL A 55 1.14 -30.56 5.10
CA VAL A 55 1.88 -30.52 3.84
C VAL A 55 0.94 -30.13 2.70
N VAL A 56 1.37 -29.19 1.86
CA VAL A 56 0.59 -28.68 0.73
C VAL A 56 1.47 -28.37 -0.47
N ALA A 57 0.87 -28.33 -1.65
CA ALA A 57 1.43 -27.60 -2.80
C ALA A 57 0.89 -26.17 -2.78
N LEU A 58 1.76 -25.17 -2.69
CA LEU A 58 1.37 -23.76 -2.75
C LEU A 58 0.88 -23.43 -4.17
N LYS A 59 -0.17 -22.60 -4.27
CA LYS A 59 -0.87 -22.36 -5.55
C LYS A 59 0.02 -21.79 -6.64
N ARG A 60 0.97 -20.91 -6.28
CA ARG A 60 1.95 -20.40 -7.24
C ARG A 60 3.02 -21.46 -7.48
N GLY A 61 3.08 -21.97 -8.71
CA GLY A 61 4.09 -22.93 -9.13
C GLY A 61 3.91 -24.36 -8.60
N GLN A 62 2.88 -24.63 -7.77
CA GLN A 62 2.69 -25.92 -7.12
C GLN A 62 3.89 -26.33 -6.24
N SER A 63 4.63 -25.35 -5.72
CA SER A 63 5.80 -25.59 -4.90
C SER A 63 5.44 -26.32 -3.59
N PRO A 64 6.25 -27.28 -3.14
CA PRO A 64 6.04 -27.94 -1.86
C PRO A 64 6.20 -26.96 -0.69
N GLY A 65 5.35 -27.12 0.31
CA GLY A 65 5.42 -26.34 1.53
C GLY A 65 4.46 -26.81 2.62
N LYS A 66 4.27 -25.94 3.60
CA LYS A 66 3.44 -26.20 4.78
C LYS A 66 2.41 -25.09 4.95
N THR A 67 1.24 -25.45 5.45
CA THR A 67 0.18 -24.49 5.78
C THR A 67 -0.31 -24.66 7.20
N TRP A 68 -0.71 -23.56 7.82
CA TRP A 68 -1.28 -23.47 9.16
C TRP A 68 -2.58 -22.68 9.11
N LEU A 69 -3.56 -23.10 9.91
CA LEU A 69 -4.64 -22.22 10.32
C LEU A 69 -4.21 -21.52 11.61
N VAL A 70 -4.29 -20.20 11.61
CA VAL A 70 -3.79 -19.36 12.69
C VAL A 70 -4.82 -18.29 13.06
N SER A 71 -4.66 -17.73 14.25
CA SER A 71 -5.40 -16.55 14.69
C SER A 71 -4.45 -15.46 15.17
N LEU A 72 -4.82 -14.20 14.93
CA LEU A 72 -4.10 -13.03 15.42
C LEU A 72 -5.11 -11.99 15.91
N GLY A 73 -5.22 -11.87 17.24
CA GLY A 73 -6.34 -11.15 17.86
C GLY A 73 -7.66 -11.87 17.57
N LYS A 74 -8.60 -11.19 16.91
CA LYS A 74 -9.90 -11.74 16.50
C LYS A 74 -9.93 -12.26 15.06
N THR A 75 -8.80 -12.26 14.37
CA THR A 75 -8.74 -12.60 12.94
C THR A 75 -8.17 -14.00 12.77
N ASP A 76 -8.98 -14.89 12.20
CA ASP A 76 -8.55 -16.21 11.75
C ASP A 76 -8.15 -16.17 10.27
N PHE A 77 -7.04 -16.81 9.92
CA PHE A 77 -6.53 -16.84 8.55
C PHE A 77 -5.54 -18.00 8.34
N ARG A 78 -5.18 -18.26 7.09
CA ARG A 78 -4.17 -19.26 6.71
C ARG A 78 -2.84 -18.62 6.40
N ILE A 79 -1.78 -19.26 6.87
CA ILE A 79 -0.40 -18.97 6.45
C ILE A 79 0.14 -20.20 5.73
N SER A 80 0.77 -20.01 4.59
CA SER A 80 1.52 -21.05 3.90
C SER A 80 2.97 -20.62 3.71
N ILE A 81 3.93 -21.52 3.85
CA ILE A 81 5.36 -21.25 3.68
C ILE A 81 5.93 -22.29 2.72
N GLU A 82 6.52 -21.84 1.63
CA GLU A 82 7.27 -22.67 0.69
C GLU A 82 8.52 -23.23 1.37
N ASP A 83 8.78 -24.53 1.22
CA ASP A 83 9.94 -25.18 1.86
C ASP A 83 11.27 -24.54 1.43
N GLN A 84 11.39 -24.15 0.16
CA GLN A 84 12.59 -23.52 -0.39
C GLN A 84 12.84 -22.09 0.12
N SER A 85 11.83 -21.44 0.71
CA SER A 85 12.03 -20.11 1.32
C SER A 85 12.88 -20.17 2.58
N GLN A 86 12.94 -21.35 3.23
CA GLN A 86 13.57 -21.57 4.54
C GLN A 86 13.05 -20.63 5.65
N ALA A 87 11.95 -19.93 5.42
CA ALA A 87 11.36 -19.04 6.40
C ALA A 87 10.78 -19.83 7.57
N LYS A 88 10.97 -19.31 8.78
CA LYS A 88 10.35 -19.88 9.98
C LYS A 88 9.03 -19.18 10.24
N LEU A 89 8.03 -19.94 10.67
CA LEU A 89 6.72 -19.38 11.04
C LEU A 89 6.85 -18.28 12.09
N ALA A 90 7.79 -18.39 13.04
CA ALA A 90 8.03 -17.36 14.06
C ALA A 90 8.47 -16.01 13.46
N ASP A 91 9.33 -16.02 12.44
CA ASP A 91 9.81 -14.80 11.78
C ASP A 91 8.70 -14.14 10.93
N VAL A 92 7.83 -14.96 10.35
CA VAL A 92 6.63 -14.51 9.63
C VAL A 92 5.61 -13.92 10.61
N ALA A 93 5.36 -14.62 11.71
CA ALA A 93 4.47 -14.17 12.78
C ALA A 93 4.91 -12.80 13.34
N ALA A 94 6.20 -12.61 13.62
CA ALA A 94 6.73 -11.35 14.12
C ALA A 94 6.45 -10.15 13.19
N LYS A 95 6.31 -10.37 11.88
CA LYS A 95 5.94 -9.33 10.91
C LYS A 95 4.43 -9.12 10.87
N LEU A 96 3.65 -10.20 10.87
CA LEU A 96 2.18 -10.14 10.85
C LEU A 96 1.61 -9.49 12.12
N GLU A 97 2.21 -9.77 13.27
CA GLU A 97 1.84 -9.18 14.57
C GLU A 97 1.95 -7.65 14.58
N ARG A 98 2.80 -7.08 13.71
CA ARG A 98 2.97 -5.63 13.57
C ARG A 98 1.90 -4.94 12.73
N LEU A 99 1.00 -5.66 12.06
CA LEU A 99 -0.07 -4.97 11.34
C LEU A 99 -1.14 -4.49 12.33
N PRO A 100 -1.63 -3.24 12.18
CA PRO A 100 -2.76 -2.76 12.96
C PRO A 100 -3.95 -3.72 12.85
N PRO A 101 -4.71 -3.97 13.94
CA PRO A 101 -5.83 -4.91 13.93
C PRO A 101 -6.80 -4.73 12.75
N LEU A 102 -7.07 -3.48 12.37
CA LEU A 102 -7.91 -3.12 11.24
C LEU A 102 -7.42 -3.73 9.91
N TYR A 103 -6.11 -3.75 9.66
CA TYR A 103 -5.53 -4.24 8.40
C TYR A 103 -5.51 -5.77 8.32
N ARG A 104 -5.69 -6.47 9.44
CA ARG A 104 -5.73 -7.93 9.47
C ARG A 104 -6.95 -8.49 8.77
N ARG A 105 -7.98 -7.66 8.52
CA ARG A 105 -9.10 -8.03 7.65
C ARG A 105 -8.62 -8.55 6.29
N ALA A 106 -7.54 -7.99 5.74
CA ALA A 106 -6.92 -8.47 4.51
C ALA A 106 -6.53 -9.96 4.60
N PHE A 107 -6.01 -10.41 5.75
CA PHE A 107 -5.61 -11.82 5.95
C PHE A 107 -6.81 -12.77 5.92
N ALA A 108 -7.91 -12.37 6.56
CA ALA A 108 -9.15 -13.12 6.51
C ALA A 108 -9.71 -13.18 5.07
N ILE A 109 -9.71 -12.04 4.35
CA ILE A 109 -10.17 -11.95 2.96
C ILE A 109 -9.44 -12.95 2.06
N VAL A 110 -8.10 -13.00 2.13
CA VAL A 110 -7.31 -13.90 1.30
C VAL A 110 -7.37 -15.36 1.76
N SER A 111 -7.93 -15.62 2.94
CA SER A 111 -8.02 -16.97 3.53
C SER A 111 -9.38 -17.63 3.39
N GLU A 112 -10.38 -16.92 2.86
CA GLU A 112 -11.69 -17.49 2.52
C GLU A 112 -11.56 -18.73 1.63
N SER A 113 -12.63 -19.53 1.60
CA SER A 113 -12.66 -20.77 0.83
C SER A 113 -12.25 -20.55 -0.62
N GLY A 114 -11.38 -21.42 -1.14
CA GLY A 114 -10.89 -21.35 -2.51
C GLY A 114 -9.74 -20.37 -2.75
N LYS A 115 -9.29 -19.59 -1.77
CA LYS A 115 -8.18 -18.62 -1.90
C LYS A 115 -6.85 -19.16 -1.38
N ASP A 116 -5.79 -18.37 -1.40
CA ASP A 116 -4.42 -18.87 -1.13
C ASP A 116 -3.99 -18.67 0.33
N GLY A 117 -4.59 -17.69 1.00
CA GLY A 117 -4.14 -17.20 2.30
C GLY A 117 -2.98 -16.22 2.16
N VAL A 118 -2.26 -16.04 3.27
CA VAL A 118 -0.95 -15.38 3.28
C VAL A 118 0.11 -16.43 2.95
N ALA A 119 0.81 -16.27 1.84
CA ALA A 119 1.76 -17.26 1.35
C ALA A 119 3.18 -16.68 1.23
N ILE A 120 4.15 -17.38 1.83
CA ILE A 120 5.55 -17.00 1.84
C ILE A 120 6.32 -17.83 0.82
N TYR A 121 6.91 -17.15 -0.17
CA TYR A 121 7.70 -17.77 -1.25
C TYR A 121 9.16 -17.34 -1.17
N ARG A 122 10.08 -18.20 -1.60
CA ARG A 122 11.51 -17.86 -1.68
C ARG A 122 11.75 -16.63 -2.55
N ASP A 123 11.07 -16.57 -3.68
CA ASP A 123 11.21 -15.50 -4.67
C ASP A 123 9.87 -15.22 -5.36
N LEU A 124 9.70 -13.98 -5.80
CA LEU A 124 8.56 -13.50 -6.57
C LEU A 124 9.05 -12.76 -7.84
N ASN A 125 10.09 -13.29 -8.50
CA ASN A 125 10.68 -12.72 -9.71
C ASN A 125 11.12 -11.25 -9.53
N GLY A 126 11.76 -10.95 -8.40
CA GLY A 126 12.25 -9.61 -8.07
C GLY A 126 11.27 -8.70 -7.32
N ALA A 127 10.01 -9.12 -7.13
CA ALA A 127 9.07 -8.40 -6.28
C ALA A 127 9.23 -8.79 -4.80
N ALA A 128 8.97 -7.86 -3.89
CA ALA A 128 8.93 -8.16 -2.45
C ALA A 128 7.61 -8.84 -2.05
N ALA A 129 6.51 -8.48 -2.70
CA ALA A 129 5.19 -9.03 -2.46
C ALA A 129 4.23 -8.75 -3.62
N HIS A 130 3.11 -9.47 -3.64
CA HIS A 130 1.97 -9.26 -4.54
C HIS A 130 0.67 -9.49 -3.77
N GLY A 131 -0.21 -8.48 -3.75
CA GLY A 131 -1.51 -8.51 -3.11
C GLY A 131 -2.67 -8.56 -4.10
N SER A 132 -3.64 -9.42 -3.81
CA SER A 132 -4.94 -9.48 -4.48
C SER A 132 -5.98 -9.97 -3.47
N GLN A 133 -7.28 -9.72 -3.68
CA GLN A 133 -8.30 -10.30 -2.81
C GLN A 133 -8.27 -11.83 -2.73
N ASN A 134 -7.56 -12.51 -3.65
CA ASN A 134 -7.40 -13.96 -3.70
C ASN A 134 -6.12 -14.49 -3.01
N TYR A 135 -5.12 -13.65 -2.80
CA TYR A 135 -3.84 -14.06 -2.23
C TYR A 135 -3.05 -12.88 -1.66
N LEU A 136 -2.20 -13.17 -0.68
CA LEU A 136 -1.16 -12.25 -0.22
C LEU A 136 0.18 -12.97 -0.29
N ASN A 137 0.90 -12.81 -1.39
CA ASN A 137 2.16 -13.52 -1.65
C ASN A 137 3.33 -12.63 -1.26
N ILE A 138 4.26 -13.13 -0.44
CA ILE A 138 5.32 -12.31 0.17
C ILE A 138 6.64 -13.07 0.21
N ILE A 139 7.78 -12.39 0.05
CA ILE A 139 9.10 -12.98 0.31
C ILE A 139 9.52 -12.80 1.78
N PRO A 140 10.36 -13.69 2.35
CA PRO A 140 10.79 -13.61 3.74
C PRO A 140 11.41 -12.27 4.14
N GLN A 141 12.05 -11.54 3.22
CA GLN A 141 12.76 -10.28 3.48
C GLN A 141 11.83 -9.07 3.53
N ALA A 142 10.57 -9.19 3.11
CA ALA A 142 9.63 -8.07 3.07
C ALA A 142 9.39 -7.49 4.48
N SER A 143 9.40 -6.16 4.56
CA SER A 143 9.16 -5.45 5.80
C SER A 143 7.66 -5.37 6.13
N PRO A 144 7.25 -5.15 7.39
CA PRO A 144 5.84 -4.96 7.74
C PRO A 144 5.12 -3.85 6.95
N ALA A 145 5.85 -2.82 6.50
CA ALA A 145 5.29 -1.77 5.67
C ALA A 145 4.82 -2.29 4.30
N VAL A 146 5.56 -3.26 3.72
CA VAL A 146 5.15 -3.95 2.49
C VAL A 146 3.85 -4.72 2.73
N TYR A 147 3.70 -5.40 3.87
CA TYR A 147 2.46 -6.11 4.18
C TYR A 147 1.26 -5.16 4.28
N MET A 148 1.47 -3.93 4.79
CA MET A 148 0.41 -2.90 4.88
C MET A 148 0.05 -2.36 3.49
N HIS A 149 1.05 -2.17 2.61
CA HIS A 149 0.84 -1.83 1.21
C HIS A 149 -0.01 -2.89 0.51
N GLU A 150 0.40 -4.17 0.58
CA GLU A 150 -0.33 -5.26 -0.08
C GLU A 150 -1.74 -5.47 0.49
N ALA A 151 -1.91 -5.30 1.81
CA ALA A 151 -3.23 -5.29 2.43
C ALA A 151 -4.13 -4.18 1.85
N GLY A 152 -3.53 -3.06 1.41
CA GLY A 152 -4.17 -2.01 0.63
C GLY A 152 -4.82 -2.56 -0.65
N HIS A 153 -4.06 -3.28 -1.47
CA HIS A 153 -4.60 -3.94 -2.67
C HIS A 153 -5.70 -4.95 -2.35
N VAL A 154 -5.54 -5.75 -1.30
CA VAL A 154 -6.56 -6.73 -0.89
C VAL A 154 -7.90 -6.05 -0.57
N MET A 155 -7.86 -4.99 0.24
CA MET A 155 -9.07 -4.26 0.66
C MET A 155 -9.70 -3.48 -0.50
N GLU A 156 -8.88 -2.88 -1.36
CA GLU A 156 -9.33 -2.24 -2.61
C GLU A 156 -10.12 -3.22 -3.48
N GLN A 157 -9.54 -4.39 -3.77
CA GLN A 157 -10.16 -5.37 -4.66
C GLN A 157 -11.44 -5.92 -4.05
N ARG A 158 -11.46 -6.11 -2.73
CA ARG A 158 -12.69 -6.50 -2.02
C ARG A 158 -13.77 -5.42 -2.14
N ALA A 159 -13.43 -4.15 -1.95
CA ALA A 159 -14.39 -3.06 -2.09
C ALA A 159 -14.98 -2.99 -3.50
N ARG A 160 -14.17 -3.31 -4.53
CA ARG A 160 -14.66 -3.37 -5.92
C ARG A 160 -15.68 -4.44 -6.22
N ASN A 161 -15.81 -5.47 -5.37
CA ASN A 161 -16.91 -6.43 -5.50
C ASN A 161 -18.29 -5.77 -5.26
N GLN A 162 -18.32 -4.69 -4.48
CA GLN A 162 -19.54 -3.93 -4.19
C GLN A 162 -19.63 -2.64 -5.01
N GLN A 163 -18.49 -2.04 -5.35
CA GLN A 163 -18.44 -0.79 -6.09
C GLN A 163 -17.29 -0.77 -7.10
N THR A 164 -17.61 -1.01 -8.37
CA THR A 164 -16.61 -1.27 -9.41
C THR A 164 -15.75 -0.05 -9.79
N ASP A 165 -16.25 1.18 -9.57
CA ASP A 165 -15.61 2.44 -9.99
C ASP A 165 -14.66 3.04 -8.94
N ILE A 166 -14.26 2.29 -7.91
CA ILE A 166 -13.37 2.77 -6.82
C ILE A 166 -12.06 3.35 -7.36
N LEU A 167 -11.39 2.72 -8.34
CA LEU A 167 -10.13 3.24 -8.89
C LEU A 167 -10.31 4.52 -9.72
N GLU A 168 -11.48 4.68 -10.35
CA GLU A 168 -11.82 5.93 -11.04
C GLU A 168 -12.07 7.05 -10.02
N GLN A 169 -12.79 6.76 -8.93
CA GLN A 169 -12.94 7.68 -7.79
C GLN A 169 -11.58 8.02 -7.19
N TRP A 170 -10.68 7.05 -7.08
CA TRP A 170 -9.31 7.27 -6.59
C TRP A 170 -8.51 8.18 -7.52
N THR A 171 -8.66 8.00 -8.83
CA THR A 171 -8.04 8.88 -9.83
C THR A 171 -8.57 10.31 -9.79
N ARG A 172 -9.81 10.53 -9.36
CA ARG A 172 -10.32 11.88 -9.09
C ARG A 172 -9.76 12.44 -7.78
N ALA A 173 -9.71 11.62 -6.72
CA ALA A 173 -9.16 12.01 -5.43
C ALA A 173 -7.68 12.41 -5.51
N LEU A 174 -6.85 11.63 -6.24
CA LEU A 174 -5.42 11.93 -6.39
C LEU A 174 -5.16 13.27 -7.08
N LYS A 175 -5.98 13.64 -8.06
CA LYS A 175 -5.89 14.94 -8.75
C LYS A 175 -6.36 16.08 -7.84
N ALA A 176 -7.39 15.84 -7.04
CA ALA A 176 -8.00 16.85 -6.17
C ALA A 176 -7.11 17.21 -4.97
N ASP A 177 -6.38 16.24 -4.41
CA ASP A 177 -5.54 16.46 -3.23
C ASP A 177 -4.22 17.20 -3.55
N GLN A 178 -3.84 17.31 -4.84
CA GLN A 178 -2.66 18.06 -5.32
C GLN A 178 -1.33 17.72 -4.61
N VAL A 179 -1.23 16.52 -4.06
CA VAL A 179 -0.02 15.95 -3.43
C VAL A 179 0.22 14.53 -3.95
N SER A 180 1.48 14.11 -3.95
CA SER A 180 1.84 12.72 -4.22
C SER A 180 1.99 11.94 -2.94
N VAL A 181 1.54 10.69 -2.95
CA VAL A 181 1.77 9.79 -1.81
C VAL A 181 3.25 9.39 -1.79
N SER A 182 3.75 8.85 -2.89
CA SER A 182 5.16 8.49 -3.09
C SER A 182 5.51 8.47 -4.58
N ARG A 183 6.81 8.46 -4.89
CA ARG A 183 7.28 8.32 -6.27
C ARG A 183 6.85 6.99 -6.91
N TYR A 184 6.75 5.93 -6.11
CA TYR A 184 6.29 4.63 -6.57
C TYR A 184 4.80 4.67 -6.90
N GLY A 185 3.98 5.25 -6.02
CA GLY A 185 2.55 5.42 -6.25
C GLY A 185 2.19 6.29 -7.46
N ASP A 186 3.05 7.24 -7.84
CA ASP A 186 2.84 8.09 -9.03
C ASP A 186 2.77 7.30 -10.35
N GLY A 187 3.17 6.03 -10.37
CA GLY A 187 3.11 5.19 -11.57
C GLY A 187 1.67 4.90 -12.02
N VAL A 188 0.83 4.37 -11.13
CA VAL A 188 -0.55 3.95 -11.43
C VAL A 188 -1.45 4.05 -10.20
N ALA A 189 -2.75 4.28 -10.42
CA ALA A 189 -3.70 4.60 -9.34
C ALA A 189 -3.82 3.53 -8.24
N HIS A 190 -3.70 2.24 -8.58
CA HIS A 190 -3.77 1.18 -7.57
C HIS A 190 -2.52 1.13 -6.68
N GLU A 191 -1.35 1.51 -7.19
CA GLU A 191 -0.12 1.63 -6.40
C GLU A 191 -0.14 2.88 -5.52
N ASP A 192 -0.63 4.03 -6.02
CA ASP A 192 -0.88 5.23 -5.18
C ASP A 192 -1.83 4.91 -4.01
N LEU A 193 -2.88 4.12 -4.27
CA LEU A 193 -3.82 3.67 -3.25
C LEU A 193 -3.16 2.76 -2.21
N ALA A 194 -2.39 1.77 -2.65
CA ALA A 194 -1.71 0.86 -1.74
C ALA A 194 -0.62 1.57 -0.91
N GLU A 195 0.10 2.52 -1.49
CA GLU A 195 1.00 3.40 -0.75
C GLU A 195 0.24 4.26 0.27
N PHE A 196 -0.94 4.78 -0.10
CA PHE A 196 -1.77 5.54 0.82
C PHE A 196 -2.27 4.67 1.98
N ALA A 197 -2.64 3.42 1.69
CA ALA A 197 -3.03 2.43 2.69
C ALA A 197 -1.86 2.15 3.66
N MET A 198 -0.62 2.05 3.18
CA MET A 198 0.55 1.94 4.04
C MET A 198 0.71 3.17 4.97
N LEU A 199 0.61 4.39 4.42
CA LEU A 199 0.69 5.62 5.22
C LEU A 199 -0.42 5.68 6.27
N TYR A 200 -1.65 5.35 5.88
CA TYR A 200 -2.79 5.29 6.77
C TYR A 200 -2.55 4.31 7.92
N ALA A 201 -2.04 3.11 7.65
CA ALA A 201 -1.73 2.13 8.69
C ALA A 201 -0.71 2.68 9.71
N GLY A 202 0.35 3.32 9.23
CA GLY A 202 1.34 3.97 10.08
C GLY A 202 0.74 5.11 10.91
N CYS A 203 -0.06 5.97 10.28
CA CYS A 203 -0.73 7.08 10.95
C CYS A 203 -1.78 6.62 11.97
N LEU A 204 -2.48 5.51 11.72
CA LEU A 204 -3.42 4.92 12.66
C LEU A 204 -2.71 4.50 13.94
N ASP A 205 -1.61 3.76 13.84
CA ASP A 205 -0.81 3.32 15.00
C ASP A 205 -0.18 4.50 15.76
N ALA A 206 0.23 5.55 15.03
CA ALA A 206 0.85 6.73 15.60
C ALA A 206 -0.14 7.78 16.15
N GLY A 207 -1.45 7.61 15.97
CA GLY A 207 -2.45 8.63 16.34
C GLY A 207 -2.35 9.91 15.49
N LYS A 208 -2.03 9.78 14.21
CA LYS A 208 -1.77 10.88 13.25
C LYS A 208 -2.75 10.92 12.07
N LEU A 209 -3.86 10.19 12.14
CA LEU A 209 -4.87 10.19 11.07
C LEU A 209 -5.44 11.57 10.77
N ASP A 210 -5.61 12.43 11.78
CA ASP A 210 -6.10 13.80 11.56
C ASP A 210 -5.14 14.64 10.70
N GLN A 211 -3.83 14.38 10.80
CA GLN A 211 -2.84 15.05 9.97
C GLN A 211 -2.91 14.53 8.53
N LEU A 212 -2.94 13.20 8.35
CA LEU A 212 -3.08 12.58 7.04
C LEU A 212 -4.37 13.04 6.33
N LYS A 213 -5.48 13.15 7.07
CA LYS A 213 -6.76 13.67 6.57
C LYS A 213 -6.66 15.13 6.11
N ARG A 214 -5.89 15.97 6.79
CA ARG A 214 -5.67 17.36 6.34
C ARG A 214 -4.82 17.43 5.09
N ASP A 215 -3.80 16.59 5.01
CA ASP A 215 -2.83 16.61 3.91
C ASP A 215 -3.36 15.95 2.62
N SER A 216 -4.31 15.02 2.71
CA SER A 216 -4.89 14.33 1.56
C SER A 216 -6.37 13.96 1.80
N PRO A 217 -7.26 14.96 1.92
CA PRO A 217 -8.62 14.75 2.39
C PRO A 217 -9.46 13.84 1.50
N LYS A 218 -9.32 13.91 0.17
CA LYS A 218 -10.13 13.12 -0.77
C LYS A 218 -9.70 11.66 -0.80
N ARG A 219 -8.38 11.38 -0.81
CA ARG A 219 -7.87 10.01 -0.65
C ARG A 219 -8.25 9.44 0.71
N TYR A 220 -8.15 10.23 1.78
CA TYR A 220 -8.53 9.80 3.13
C TYR A 220 -10.00 9.38 3.21
N GLU A 221 -10.92 10.23 2.73
CA GLU A 221 -12.35 9.94 2.73
C GLU A 221 -12.68 8.68 1.92
N LEU A 222 -12.06 8.54 0.75
CA LEU A 222 -12.27 7.38 -0.10
C LEU A 222 -11.67 6.10 0.52
N TRP A 223 -10.53 6.20 1.19
CA TRP A 223 -9.95 5.07 1.91
C TRP A 223 -10.84 4.61 3.07
N GLU A 224 -11.38 5.54 3.86
CA GLU A 224 -12.37 5.21 4.91
C GLU A 224 -13.58 4.46 4.35
N LYS A 225 -14.04 4.85 3.15
CA LYS A 225 -15.12 4.15 2.44
C LYS A 225 -14.70 2.75 1.99
N ILE A 226 -13.50 2.59 1.44
CA ILE A 226 -12.95 1.28 1.06
C ILE A 226 -12.88 0.35 2.27
N LEU A 227 -12.43 0.84 3.43
CA LEU A 227 -12.36 0.04 4.66
C LEU A 227 -13.74 -0.49 5.09
N LYS A 228 -14.81 0.32 4.96
CA LYS A 228 -16.18 -0.12 5.22
C LYS A 228 -16.66 -1.15 4.21
N LEU A 229 -16.42 -0.92 2.92
CA LEU A 229 -16.78 -1.86 1.84
C LEU A 229 -15.98 -3.17 1.93
N ALA A 230 -14.79 -3.14 2.52
CA ALA A 230 -13.98 -4.31 2.80
C ALA A 230 -14.33 -5.01 4.12
N ASP A 231 -15.33 -4.50 4.86
CA ASP A 231 -15.75 -5.01 6.17
C ASP A 231 -14.58 -5.05 7.17
N ALA A 232 -13.77 -3.98 7.16
CA ALA A 232 -12.68 -3.73 8.10
C ALA A 232 -13.06 -2.68 9.16
N LYS A 233 -14.13 -1.91 8.92
CA LYS A 233 -14.71 -0.88 9.78
C LYS A 233 -16.23 -0.95 9.77
#